data_AF-A0A418KIX1-F1
#
_entry.id   AF-A0A418KIX1-F1
#
_cell.length_a   1.000
_cell.length_b   1.000
_cell.length_c   1.000
_cell.angle_alpha   90.00
_cell.angle_beta   90.00
_cell.angle_gamma   90.00
#
_symmetry.space_group_name_H-M   'P 1'
#
loop_
_entity.id
_entity.type
_entity.pdbx_description
1 polymer ?
#
loop_
_entity_poly.entity_id
_entity_poly.type
_entity_poly.pdbx_seq_one_letter_code
_entity_poly.pdbx_strand_id
1 'polypeptide(L)'
;YYLQVVKGYSPIRSGVAFLPMVAGMVIGSTQLGARLMTRVPARYLMTPGLLVAAVGMLLLTQMSVDSSYVTLLLPAQILLGLGLGTTFMPAMSLATYGVEPRDSGIASAMINTSQQVGGAIGTALLNTIAATATTSYISAHIGGSTPPELVQLQGMVDGYTTAIWWAVGILVVSAAIAFFLVNATPETEEAAFDELDGEGEAAPVMIH
;
A
#
# COMPACT_ATOMS: atom_id res chain seq x y z
N TYR A 1 3.80 8.01 13.57
CA TYR A 1 4.53 8.11 14.85
C TYR A 1 5.87 8.83 14.68
N TYR A 2 6.79 8.33 13.85
CA TYR A 2 8.14 8.90 13.66
C TYR A 2 8.17 10.43 13.45
N LEU A 3 7.41 10.99 12.50
CA LEU A 3 7.44 12.43 12.24
C LEU A 3 6.96 13.29 13.43
N GLN A 4 5.95 12.84 14.16
CA GLN A 4 5.39 13.61 15.28
C GLN A 4 6.22 13.44 16.56
N VAL A 5 6.60 12.21 16.89
CA VAL A 5 7.24 11.89 18.17
C VAL A 5 8.76 12.02 18.11
N VAL A 6 9.38 11.66 16.98
CA VAL A 6 10.85 11.72 16.82
C VAL A 6 11.30 13.04 16.21
N LYS A 7 10.59 13.55 15.19
CA LYS A 7 10.94 14.82 14.53
C LYS A 7 10.19 16.04 15.07
N GLY A 8 9.27 15.87 16.03
CA GLY A 8 8.52 16.97 16.64
C GLY A 8 7.60 17.72 15.67
N TYR A 9 7.18 17.09 14.56
CA TYR A 9 6.29 17.73 13.61
C TYR A 9 4.89 17.88 14.19
N SER A 10 4.24 19.01 13.94
CA SER A 10 2.81 19.14 14.21
C SER A 10 2.00 18.10 13.40
N PRO A 11 0.78 17.74 13.83
CA PRO A 11 -0.09 16.85 13.07
C PRO A 11 -0.32 17.32 11.63
N ILE A 12 -0.50 18.64 11.43
CA ILE A 12 -0.67 19.26 10.11
C ILE A 12 0.60 19.08 9.26
N ARG A 13 1.78 19.38 9.82
CA ARG A 13 3.05 19.23 9.10
C ARG A 13 3.32 17.77 8.73
N SER A 14 2.93 16.84 9.61
CA SER A 14 3.01 15.41 9.31
C SER A 14 2.08 15.02 8.16
N GLY A 15 0.84 15.52 8.16
CA GLY A 15 -0.11 15.30 7.05
C GLY A 15 0.44 15.80 5.71
N VAL A 16 0.97 17.03 5.67
CA VAL A 16 1.61 17.60 4.47
C VAL A 16 2.81 16.76 4.02
N ALA A 17 3.59 16.21 4.96
CA ALA A 17 4.71 15.33 4.68
C ALA A 17 4.30 13.97 4.08
N PHE A 18 3.02 13.57 4.08
CA PHE A 18 2.54 12.37 3.38
C PHE A 18 2.02 12.64 1.97
N LEU A 19 1.91 13.91 1.55
CA LEU A 19 1.44 14.26 0.20
C LEU A 19 2.25 13.63 -0.95
N PRO A 20 3.59 13.49 -0.87
CA PRO A 20 4.34 12.82 -1.93
C PRO A 20 3.90 11.37 -2.18
N MET A 21 3.48 10.66 -1.13
CA MET A 21 2.94 9.30 -1.26
C MET A 21 1.61 9.30 -2.01
N VAL A 22 0.71 10.22 -1.66
CA VAL A 22 -0.59 10.37 -2.34
C VAL A 22 -0.39 10.74 -3.80
N ALA A 23 0.51 11.69 -4.09
CA ALA A 23 0.86 12.07 -5.45
C ALA A 23 1.43 10.88 -6.24
N GLY A 24 2.35 10.12 -5.65
CA GLY A 24 2.86 8.88 -6.23
C GLY A 24 1.76 7.87 -6.52
N MET A 25 0.81 7.70 -5.61
CA MET A 25 -0.33 6.80 -5.79
C MET A 25 -1.26 7.23 -6.92
N VAL A 26 -1.58 8.52 -7.02
CA VAL A 26 -2.37 9.07 -8.12
C VAL A 26 -1.64 8.85 -9.45
N ILE A 27 -0.36 9.22 -9.53
CA ILE A 27 0.45 9.05 -10.75
C ILE A 27 0.55 7.57 -11.13
N GLY A 28 0.80 6.68 -10.18
CA GLY A 28 0.87 5.24 -10.44
C GLY A 28 -0.44 4.70 -10.98
N SER A 29 -1.56 5.11 -10.40
CA SER A 29 -2.89 4.69 -10.84
C SER A 29 -3.25 5.24 -12.23
N THR A 30 -3.09 6.54 -12.46
CA THR A 30 -3.56 7.19 -13.69
C THR A 30 -2.60 7.05 -14.86
N GLN A 31 -1.30 7.16 -14.61
CA GLN A 31 -0.30 7.19 -15.69
C GLN A 31 0.21 5.80 -16.06
N LEU A 32 0.33 4.90 -15.08
CA LEU A 32 0.80 3.53 -15.30
C LEU A 32 -0.39 2.56 -15.35
N GLY A 33 -1.24 2.55 -14.33
CA GLY A 33 -2.42 1.66 -14.27
C GLY A 33 -3.35 1.88 -15.46
N ALA A 34 -4.03 3.02 -15.52
CA ALA A 34 -5.08 3.25 -16.51
C ALA A 34 -4.58 3.24 -17.97
N ARG A 35 -3.41 3.85 -18.24
CA ARG A 35 -2.90 3.96 -19.62
C ARG A 35 -2.25 2.69 -20.15
N LEU A 36 -1.61 1.92 -19.28
CA LEU A 36 -0.80 0.78 -19.71
C LEU A 36 -1.60 -0.52 -19.66
N MET A 37 -2.67 -0.59 -18.86
CA MET A 37 -3.58 -1.73 -18.80
C MET A 37 -4.23 -2.04 -20.16
N THR A 38 -4.50 -1.04 -21.00
CA THR A 38 -4.99 -1.31 -22.38
C THR A 38 -3.96 -1.97 -23.30
N ARG A 39 -2.70 -2.12 -22.87
CA ARG A 39 -1.59 -2.60 -23.73
C ARG A 39 -0.80 -3.76 -23.15
N VAL A 40 -0.85 -3.98 -21.83
CA VAL A 40 -0.12 -5.07 -21.17
C VAL A 40 -1.01 -5.73 -20.14
N PRO A 41 -0.96 -7.08 -20.05
CA PRO A 41 -1.70 -7.83 -19.04
C PRO A 41 -1.49 -7.28 -17.62
N ALA A 42 -2.56 -7.18 -16.83
CA ALA A 42 -2.53 -6.69 -15.46
C ALA A 42 -1.43 -7.30 -14.59
N ARG A 43 -1.09 -8.59 -14.74
CA ARG A 43 -0.01 -9.23 -13.98
C ARG A 43 1.34 -8.53 -14.15
N TYR A 44 1.62 -7.99 -15.32
CA TYR A 44 2.87 -7.29 -15.63
C TYR A 44 2.87 -5.84 -15.15
N LEU A 45 1.73 -5.32 -14.69
CA LEU A 45 1.62 -4.03 -13.99
C LEU A 45 1.68 -4.23 -12.47
N MET A 46 0.88 -5.18 -11.96
CA MET A 46 0.74 -5.46 -10.53
C MET A 46 2.04 -6.00 -9.92
N THR A 47 2.71 -6.94 -10.59
CA THR A 47 3.93 -7.56 -10.06
C THR A 47 5.05 -6.54 -9.81
N PRO A 48 5.50 -5.76 -10.81
CA PRO A 48 6.51 -4.74 -10.57
C PRO A 48 6.02 -3.63 -9.64
N GLY A 49 4.73 -3.26 -9.67
CA GLY A 49 4.16 -2.31 -8.71
C GLY A 49 4.33 -2.75 -7.25
N LEU A 50 3.99 -4.00 -6.94
CA LEU A 50 4.16 -4.61 -5.62
C LEU A 50 5.64 -4.72 -5.22
N LEU A 51 6.54 -5.04 -6.15
CA LEU A 51 7.97 -5.06 -5.89
C LEU A 51 8.53 -3.66 -5.64
N VAL A 52 8.08 -2.64 -6.37
CA VAL A 52 8.46 -1.23 -6.13
C VAL A 52 7.99 -0.78 -4.75
N ALA A 53 6.77 -1.15 -4.35
CA ALA A 53 6.27 -0.90 -3.00
C ALA A 53 7.14 -1.61 -1.95
N ALA A 54 7.54 -2.86 -2.20
CA ALA A 54 8.43 -3.61 -1.30
C ALA A 54 9.80 -2.93 -1.14
N VAL A 55 10.38 -2.41 -2.23
CA VAL A 55 11.62 -1.61 -2.18
C VAL A 55 11.43 -0.32 -1.38
N GLY A 56 10.31 0.39 -1.57
CA GLY A 56 9.96 1.55 -0.74
C GLY A 56 9.89 1.21 0.74
N MET A 57 9.32 0.04 1.07
CA MET A 57 9.25 -0.46 2.45
C MET A 57 10.62 -0.84 3.00
N LEU A 58 11.51 -1.43 2.19
CA LEU A 58 12.90 -1.72 2.54
C LEU A 58 13.72 -0.45 2.81
N LEU A 59 13.47 0.66 2.11
CA LEU A 59 14.14 1.91 2.43
C LEU A 59 13.76 2.42 3.83
N LEU A 60 12.53 2.14 4.27
CA LEU A 60 12.08 2.52 5.62
C LEU A 60 12.74 1.69 6.72
N THR A 61 13.31 0.50 6.44
CA THR A 61 14.08 -0.25 7.46
C THR A 61 15.38 0.44 7.81
N GLN A 62 15.89 1.32 6.94
CA GLN A 62 17.11 2.09 7.18
C GLN A 62 16.84 3.37 7.99
N MET A 63 15.61 3.57 8.47
CA MET A 63 15.22 4.76 9.21
C MET A 63 15.85 4.78 10.61
N SER A 64 16.68 5.78 10.86
CA SER A 64 17.32 6.10 12.13
C SER A 64 16.79 7.44 12.66
N VAL A 65 17.17 7.81 13.88
CA VAL A 65 16.73 9.06 14.52
C VAL A 65 17.16 10.30 13.72
N ASP A 66 18.31 10.23 13.06
CA ASP A 66 18.90 11.31 12.27
C ASP A 66 18.52 11.28 10.78
N SER A 67 17.70 10.32 10.35
CA SER A 67 17.34 10.20 8.93
C SER A 67 16.75 11.49 8.37
N SER A 68 17.25 11.89 7.21
CA SER A 68 16.76 13.05 6.50
C SER A 68 15.47 12.71 5.75
N TYR A 69 14.47 13.58 5.90
CA TYR A 69 13.19 13.44 5.21
C TYR A 69 13.38 13.33 3.70
N VAL A 70 14.22 14.17 3.12
CA VAL A 70 14.40 14.28 1.66
C VAL A 70 15.15 13.07 1.08
N THR A 71 16.09 12.49 1.83
CA THR A 71 16.97 11.44 1.31
C THR A 71 16.44 10.03 1.55
N LEU A 72 15.58 9.85 2.57
CA LEU A 72 15.07 8.54 2.96
C LEU A 72 13.55 8.46 2.86
N LEU A 73 12.85 9.36 3.56
CA LEU A 73 11.40 9.25 3.71
C LEU A 73 10.66 9.59 2.41
N LEU A 74 11.08 10.65 1.74
CA LEU A 74 10.47 11.12 0.50
C LEU A 74 10.62 10.10 -0.65
N PRO A 75 11.81 9.53 -0.93
CA PRO A 75 11.95 8.45 -1.91
C PRO A 75 11.12 7.22 -1.54
N ALA A 76 11.13 6.80 -0.28
CA ALA A 76 10.34 5.66 0.18
C ALA A 76 8.83 5.88 -0.02
N GLN A 77 8.33 7.07 0.32
CA GLN A 77 6.93 7.46 0.13
C GLN A 77 6.54 7.49 -1.34
N ILE A 78 7.39 8.03 -2.21
CA ILE A 78 7.15 8.06 -3.66
C ILE A 78 7.08 6.63 -4.21
N LEU A 79 8.03 5.76 -3.85
CA LEU A 79 8.04 4.36 -4.30
C LEU A 79 6.82 3.59 -3.79
N LEU A 80 6.46 3.75 -2.50
CA LEU A 80 5.25 3.13 -1.94
C LEU A 80 4.00 3.60 -2.66
N GLY A 81 3.86 4.92 -2.84
CA GLY A 81 2.74 5.51 -3.57
C GLY A 81 2.63 4.96 -4.99
N LEU A 82 3.70 5.09 -5.78
CA LEU A 82 3.74 4.63 -7.17
C LEU A 82 3.44 3.13 -7.28
N GLY A 83 4.07 2.30 -6.44
CA GLY A 83 3.90 0.85 -6.47
C GLY A 83 2.47 0.42 -6.14
N LEU A 84 1.90 0.97 -5.06
CA LEU A 84 0.50 0.70 -4.68
C LEU A 84 -0.49 1.23 -5.71
N GLY A 85 -0.29 2.46 -6.21
CA GLY A 85 -1.15 3.07 -7.21
C GLY A 85 -1.21 2.27 -8.51
N THR A 86 -0.05 1.83 -9.00
CA THR A 86 0.06 1.00 -10.22
C THR A 86 -0.60 -0.37 -10.05
N THR A 87 -0.70 -0.87 -8.82
CA THR A 87 -1.29 -2.19 -8.52
C THR A 87 -2.79 -2.12 -8.31
N PHE A 88 -3.29 -1.11 -7.59
CA PHE A 88 -4.69 -1.04 -7.19
C PHE A 88 -5.64 -0.88 -8.37
N MET A 89 -5.26 -0.09 -9.38
CA MET A 89 -6.16 0.18 -10.50
C MET A 89 -6.47 -1.10 -11.32
N PRO A 90 -5.48 -1.87 -11.79
CA PRO A 90 -5.75 -3.16 -12.46
C PRO A 90 -6.46 -4.17 -11.56
N ALA A 91 -6.13 -4.21 -10.27
CA ALA A 91 -6.79 -5.11 -9.31
C ALA A 91 -8.30 -4.82 -9.19
N MET A 92 -8.66 -3.54 -9.10
CA MET A 92 -10.06 -3.12 -9.02
C MET A 92 -10.82 -3.39 -10.31
N SER A 93 -10.22 -3.04 -11.47
CA SER A 93 -10.82 -3.30 -12.78
C SER A 93 -11.10 -4.78 -13.00
N LEU A 94 -10.15 -5.65 -12.66
CA LEU A 94 -10.36 -7.10 -12.75
C LEU A 94 -11.37 -7.65 -11.76
N ALA A 95 -11.44 -7.08 -10.55
CA ALA A 95 -12.40 -7.52 -9.54
C ALA A 95 -13.86 -7.24 -9.94
N THR A 96 -14.10 -6.24 -10.79
CA THR A 96 -15.42 -5.92 -11.33
C THR A 96 -15.63 -6.43 -12.76
N TYR A 97 -14.65 -7.13 -13.33
CA TYR A 97 -14.75 -7.58 -14.72
C TYR A 97 -15.87 -8.61 -14.92
N GLY A 98 -16.70 -8.41 -15.96
CA GLY A 98 -17.80 -9.32 -16.31
C GLY A 98 -18.98 -9.30 -15.34
N VAL A 99 -19.04 -8.31 -14.44
CA VAL A 99 -20.19 -8.10 -13.56
C VAL A 99 -21.28 -7.37 -14.35
N GLU A 100 -22.48 -7.94 -14.39
CA GLU A 100 -23.62 -7.25 -15.02
C GLU A 100 -23.96 -5.95 -14.25
N PRO A 101 -24.43 -4.88 -14.93
CA PRO A 101 -24.77 -3.61 -14.27
C PRO A 101 -25.73 -3.73 -13.09
N ARG A 102 -26.63 -4.73 -13.10
CA ARG A 102 -27.56 -5.02 -12.01
C ARG A 102 -26.88 -5.51 -10.72
N ASP A 103 -25.69 -6.08 -10.85
CA ASP A 103 -24.90 -6.71 -9.79
C ASP A 103 -23.69 -5.85 -9.36
N SER A 104 -23.42 -4.72 -10.04
CA SER A 104 -22.32 -3.80 -9.73
C SER A 104 -22.32 -3.34 -8.26
N GLY A 105 -23.50 -3.15 -7.67
CA GLY A 105 -23.64 -2.82 -6.25
C GLY A 105 -23.15 -3.95 -5.33
N ILE A 106 -23.41 -5.20 -5.69
CA ILE A 106 -22.97 -6.39 -4.94
C ILE A 106 -21.45 -6.56 -5.08
N ALA A 107 -20.91 -6.43 -6.30
CA ALA A 107 -19.47 -6.51 -6.54
C ALA A 107 -18.70 -5.42 -5.76
N SER A 108 -19.17 -4.18 -5.81
CA SER A 108 -18.59 -3.07 -5.04
C SER A 108 -18.66 -3.31 -3.53
N ALA A 109 -19.79 -3.83 -3.03
CA ALA A 109 -19.91 -4.19 -1.62
C ALA A 109 -18.90 -5.28 -1.22
N MET A 110 -18.75 -6.34 -2.03
CA MET A 110 -17.80 -7.42 -1.79
C MET A 110 -16.35 -6.93 -1.79
N ILE A 111 -15.99 -6.04 -2.72
CA ILE A 111 -14.67 -5.43 -2.78
C ILE A 111 -14.40 -4.56 -1.55
N ASN A 112 -15.36 -3.72 -1.16
CA ASN A 112 -15.23 -2.88 0.04
C ASN A 112 -15.12 -3.71 1.32
N THR A 113 -15.94 -4.75 1.47
CA THR A 113 -15.84 -5.68 2.61
C THR A 113 -14.49 -6.39 2.62
N SER A 114 -14.01 -6.88 1.47
CA SER A 114 -12.70 -7.53 1.37
C SER A 114 -11.56 -6.59 1.76
N GLN A 115 -11.62 -5.32 1.35
CA GLN A 115 -10.64 -4.30 1.74
C GLN A 115 -10.70 -3.98 3.23
N GLN A 116 -11.89 -3.83 3.82
CA GLN A 116 -12.02 -3.57 5.25
C GLN A 116 -11.53 -4.74 6.09
N VAL A 117 -11.89 -5.97 5.71
CA VAL A 117 -11.44 -7.20 6.39
C VAL A 117 -9.92 -7.34 6.25
N GLY A 118 -9.38 -7.20 5.04
CA GLY A 118 -7.94 -7.26 4.79
C GLY A 118 -7.17 -6.18 5.54
N GLY A 119 -7.67 -4.95 5.57
CA GLY A 119 -7.10 -3.84 6.32
C GLY A 119 -7.11 -4.09 7.82
N ALA A 120 -8.22 -4.58 8.39
CA ALA A 120 -8.32 -4.91 9.81
C ALA A 120 -7.37 -6.05 10.19
N ILE A 121 -7.37 -7.15 9.43
CA ILE A 121 -6.49 -8.30 9.69
C ILE A 121 -5.02 -7.92 9.53
N GLY A 122 -4.67 -7.21 8.46
CA GLY A 122 -3.29 -6.79 8.19
C GLY A 122 -2.75 -5.84 9.26
N THR A 123 -3.55 -4.85 9.67
CA THR A 123 -3.16 -3.92 10.74
C THR A 123 -3.03 -4.62 12.08
N ALA A 124 -3.96 -5.50 12.45
CA ALA A 124 -3.89 -6.28 13.67
C ALA A 124 -2.64 -7.18 13.68
N LEU A 125 -2.39 -7.93 12.60
CA LEU A 125 -1.24 -8.81 12.46
C LEU A 125 0.09 -8.05 12.62
N LEU A 126 0.29 -6.97 11.86
CA LEU A 126 1.53 -6.19 11.90
C LEU A 126 1.73 -5.51 13.26
N ASN A 127 0.65 -5.03 13.88
CA ASN A 127 0.72 -4.47 15.23
C ASN A 127 1.08 -5.52 16.28
N THR A 128 0.49 -6.71 16.21
CA THR A 128 0.85 -7.83 17.09
C THR A 128 2.31 -8.22 16.92
N ILE A 129 2.80 -8.36 15.69
CA ILE A 129 4.21 -8.64 15.41
C ILE A 129 5.11 -7.57 16.02
N ALA A 130 4.81 -6.29 15.79
CA ALA A 130 5.60 -5.19 16.34
C ALA A 130 5.62 -5.20 17.88
N ALA A 131 4.46 -5.40 18.51
CA ALA A 131 4.33 -5.45 19.96
C ALA A 131 5.06 -6.66 20.56
N THR A 132 4.90 -7.85 19.97
CA THR A 132 5.56 -9.07 20.43
C THR A 132 7.08 -8.98 20.31
N ALA A 133 7.59 -8.45 19.20
CA ALA A 133 9.03 -8.22 19.02
C ALA A 133 9.56 -7.18 20.03
N THR A 134 8.84 -6.07 20.23
CA THR A 134 9.18 -5.06 21.24
C THR A 134 9.28 -5.66 22.64
N THR A 135 8.26 -6.43 23.07
CA THR A 135 8.25 -7.09 24.39
C THR A 135 9.38 -8.10 24.53
N SER A 136 9.64 -8.88 23.48
CA SER A 136 10.72 -9.87 23.47
C SER A 136 12.08 -9.20 23.64
N TYR A 137 12.33 -8.11 22.90
CA TYR A 137 13.56 -7.33 23.03
C TYR A 137 13.75 -6.79 24.45
N ILE A 138 12.73 -6.14 25.01
CA ILE A 138 12.80 -5.57 26.37
C ILE A 138 13.06 -6.67 27.40
N SER A 139 12.37 -7.80 27.30
CA SER A 139 12.53 -8.93 28.23
C SER A 139 13.94 -9.55 28.20
N ALA A 140 14.62 -9.51 27.06
CA ALA A 140 15.98 -10.02 26.92
C ALA A 140 17.06 -9.05 27.45
N HIS A 141 16.75 -7.76 27.57
CA HIS A 141 17.72 -6.71 27.89
C HIS A 141 17.45 -6.00 29.22
N ILE A 142 16.34 -6.30 29.89
CA ILE A 142 16.04 -5.82 31.24
C ILE A 142 17.04 -6.39 32.26
N GLY A 143 17.56 -5.54 33.16
CA GLY A 143 18.53 -5.93 34.18
C GLY A 143 20.00 -5.84 33.76
N GLY A 144 20.28 -5.41 32.53
CA GLY A 144 21.63 -5.05 32.09
C GLY A 144 22.08 -3.67 32.59
N SER A 145 23.29 -3.26 32.18
CA SER A 145 23.87 -1.94 32.49
C SER A 145 23.26 -0.78 31.69
N THR A 146 22.37 -1.07 30.74
CA THR A 146 21.71 -0.06 29.91
C THR A 146 20.54 0.59 30.67
N PRO A 147 20.42 1.94 30.63
CA PRO A 147 19.29 2.64 31.22
C PRO A 147 17.93 2.10 30.72
N PRO A 148 16.92 1.91 31.59
CA PRO A 148 15.62 1.34 31.20
C PRO A 148 14.91 2.10 30.07
N GLU A 149 15.04 3.43 30.03
CA GLU A 149 14.46 4.28 28.99
C GLU A 149 15.04 3.97 27.60
N LEU A 150 16.35 3.77 27.51
CA LEU A 150 17.02 3.42 26.25
C LEU A 150 16.63 2.02 25.78
N VAL A 151 16.44 1.07 26.70
CA VAL A 151 15.96 -0.29 26.37
C VAL A 151 14.55 -0.25 25.78
N GLN A 152 13.65 0.59 26.32
CA GLN A 152 12.30 0.74 25.77
C GLN A 152 12.31 1.32 24.35
N LEU A 153 13.07 2.38 24.12
CA LEU A 153 13.18 3.00 22.79
C LEU A 153 13.77 2.02 21.75
N GLN A 154 14.83 1.29 22.12
CA GLN A 154 15.43 0.27 21.26
C GLN A 154 14.45 -0.87 20.96
N GLY A 155 13.69 -1.33 21.96
CA GLY A 155 12.67 -2.35 21.75
C GLY A 155 11.59 -1.91 20.76
N MET A 156 11.14 -0.65 20.81
CA MET A 156 10.17 -0.12 19.84
C MET A 156 10.74 -0.08 18.42
N VAL A 157 12.01 0.31 18.26
CA VAL A 157 12.69 0.31 16.94
C VAL A 157 12.82 -1.11 16.40
N ASP A 158 13.20 -2.08 17.24
CA ASP A 158 13.28 -3.50 16.87
C ASP A 158 11.91 -4.04 16.44
N GLY A 159 10.86 -3.72 17.21
CA GLY A 159 9.49 -4.10 16.88
C GLY A 159 9.00 -3.54 15.55
N TYR A 160 9.19 -2.25 15.30
CA TYR A 160 8.82 -1.64 14.02
C TYR A 160 9.64 -2.19 12.86
N THR A 161 10.94 -2.40 13.04
CA THR A 161 11.82 -2.97 12.00
C THR A 161 11.37 -4.39 11.65
N THR A 162 11.06 -5.22 12.66
CA THR A 162 10.53 -6.57 12.46
C THR A 162 9.22 -6.55 11.69
N ALA A 163 8.28 -5.68 12.06
CA ALA A 163 7.01 -5.55 11.35
C ALA A 163 7.19 -5.08 9.90
N ILE A 164 8.15 -4.18 9.63
CA ILE A 164 8.47 -3.75 8.26
C ILE A 164 8.99 -4.92 7.41
N TRP A 165 9.86 -5.78 7.96
CA TRP A 165 10.31 -6.98 7.25
C TRP A 165 9.18 -7.93 6.90
N TRP A 166 8.23 -8.12 7.81
CA TRP A 166 7.01 -8.88 7.53
C TRP A 166 6.15 -8.23 6.44
N ALA A 167 6.01 -6.91 6.46
CA ALA A 167 5.30 -6.18 5.41
C ALA A 167 5.98 -6.33 4.03
N VAL A 168 7.31 -6.30 3.97
CA VAL A 168 8.09 -6.60 2.75
C VAL A 168 7.78 -8.02 2.27
N GLY A 169 7.82 -9.01 3.17
CA GLY A 169 7.49 -10.40 2.84
C GLY A 169 6.07 -10.54 2.26
N ILE A 170 5.08 -9.89 2.88
CA ILE A 170 3.70 -9.87 2.41
C ILE A 170 3.58 -9.26 1.00
N LEU A 171 4.30 -8.16 0.73
CA LEU A 171 4.31 -7.54 -0.60
C LEU A 171 4.95 -8.44 -1.66
N VAL A 172 6.06 -9.11 -1.33
CA VAL A 172 6.72 -10.05 -2.24
C VAL A 172 5.85 -11.28 -2.51
N VAL A 173 5.19 -11.83 -1.49
CA VAL A 173 4.23 -12.93 -1.65
C VAL A 173 3.04 -12.48 -2.49
N SER A 174 2.51 -11.28 -2.25
CA SER A 174 1.45 -10.68 -3.08
C SER A 174 1.90 -10.53 -4.54
N ALA A 175 3.16 -10.14 -4.78
CA ALA A 175 3.71 -10.03 -6.13
C ALA A 175 3.79 -11.39 -6.83
N ALA A 176 4.20 -12.44 -6.11
CA ALA A 176 4.20 -13.81 -6.64
C ALA A 176 2.77 -14.28 -6.94
N ILE A 177 1.81 -14.03 -6.04
CA ILE A 177 0.40 -14.35 -6.25
C ILE A 177 -0.13 -13.62 -7.50
N ALA A 178 0.14 -12.32 -7.63
CA ALA A 178 -0.26 -11.55 -8.79
C ALA A 178 0.35 -12.11 -10.09
N PHE A 179 1.64 -12.46 -10.06
CA PHE A 179 2.33 -12.99 -11.23
C PHE A 179 1.77 -14.35 -11.71
N PHE A 180 1.51 -15.27 -10.76
CA PHE A 180 1.09 -16.64 -11.08
C PHE A 180 -0.41 -16.82 -11.23
N LEU A 181 -1.23 -16.08 -10.48
CA LEU A 181 -2.69 -16.29 -10.44
C LEU A 181 -3.48 -15.30 -11.30
N VAL A 182 -2.94 -14.12 -11.64
CA VAL A 182 -3.64 -13.16 -12.49
C VAL A 182 -3.40 -13.49 -13.97
N ASN A 183 -4.43 -14.01 -14.64
CA ASN A 183 -4.40 -14.41 -16.04
C ASN A 183 -5.43 -13.65 -16.90
N ALA A 184 -5.50 -12.32 -16.76
CA ALA A 184 -6.32 -11.48 -17.63
C ALA A 184 -5.54 -11.02 -18.89
N THR A 185 -6.24 -10.92 -20.02
CA THR A 185 -5.70 -10.46 -21.30
C THR A 185 -6.11 -9.01 -21.59
N PRO A 186 -5.34 -8.24 -22.39
CA PRO A 186 -5.67 -6.85 -22.71
C PRO A 186 -7.05 -6.66 -23.35
N GLU A 187 -7.54 -7.64 -24.14
CA GLU A 187 -8.89 -7.61 -24.74
C GLU A 187 -10.01 -7.68 -23.68
N THR A 188 -9.75 -8.40 -22.59
CA THR A 188 -10.59 -8.46 -21.39
C THR A 188 -10.60 -7.10 -20.68
N GLU A 189 -9.46 -6.41 -20.67
CA GLU A 189 -9.28 -5.13 -19.98
C GLU A 189 -9.83 -3.94 -20.78
N GLU A 190 -9.74 -3.95 -22.12
CA GLU A 190 -10.30 -2.93 -23.02
C GLU A 190 -11.84 -2.93 -22.97
N ALA A 191 -12.46 -4.11 -23.01
CA ALA A 191 -13.90 -4.25 -22.84
C ALA A 191 -14.39 -3.77 -21.46
N ALA A 192 -13.62 -4.03 -20.40
CA ALA A 192 -13.93 -3.55 -19.04
C ALA A 192 -13.89 -2.02 -18.93
N PHE A 193 -12.99 -1.38 -19.68
CA PHE A 193 -12.77 0.06 -19.61
C PHE A 193 -13.82 0.83 -20.42
N ASP A 194 -14.17 0.33 -21.61
CA ASP A 194 -15.24 0.91 -22.44
C ASP A 194 -16.62 0.84 -21.75
N GLU A 195 -16.88 -0.22 -20.96
CA GLU A 195 -18.13 -0.36 -20.20
C GLU A 195 -18.24 0.68 -19.07
N LEU A 196 -17.10 1.06 -18.45
CA LEU A 196 -17.04 2.10 -17.41
C LEU A 196 -17.15 3.53 -17.99
N ASP A 197 -16.54 3.80 -19.14
CA ASP A 197 -16.62 5.12 -19.79
C ASP A 197 -18.00 5.32 -20.47
N GLY A 198 -18.63 4.27 -20.99
CA GLY A 198 -19.96 4.32 -21.62
C GLY A 198 -21.12 4.64 -20.68
N GLU A 199 -21.02 4.29 -19.39
CA GLU A 199 -22.01 4.69 -18.37
C GLU A 199 -21.98 6.20 -18.06
N GLY A 200 -20.88 6.89 -18.35
CA GLY A 200 -20.73 8.34 -18.17
C GLY A 200 -21.44 9.19 -19.25
N GLU A 201 -21.74 8.62 -20.41
CA GLU A 201 -22.29 9.35 -21.56
C GLU A 201 -23.81 9.15 -21.74
N ALA A 202 -24.41 8.13 -21.10
CA ALA A 202 -25.80 7.70 -21.34
C ALA A 202 -26.87 8.35 -20.44
N ALA A 203 -26.72 9.62 -20.07
CA ALA A 203 -27.83 10.36 -19.45
C ALA A 203 -27.88 11.82 -19.93
N PRO A 204 -28.54 12.14 -21.06
CA PRO A 204 -29.02 13.49 -21.26
C PRO A 204 -30.04 13.78 -20.14
N VAL A 205 -29.69 14.71 -19.25
CA VAL A 205 -30.61 15.28 -18.27
C VAL A 205 -31.74 15.95 -19.05
N MET A 206 -32.82 15.22 -19.30
CA MET A 206 -34.07 15.77 -19.82
C MET A 206 -34.64 16.67 -18.73
N ILE A 207 -34.28 17.95 -18.80
CA ILE A 207 -34.98 19.01 -18.06
C ILE A 207 -36.38 19.10 -18.68
N HIS A 208 -37.36 18.58 -17.95
CA HIS A 208 -38.77 18.96 -18.10
C HIS A 208 -39.15 19.89 -16.95
#